data_AF-A0A832E6Q0-F1
#
_entry.id   AF-A0A832E6Q0-F1
#
_cell.length_a   1.000
_cell.length_b   1.000
_cell.length_c   1.000
_cell.angle_alpha   90.00
_cell.angle_beta   90.00
_cell.angle_gamma   90.00
#
_symmetry.space_group_name_H-M   'P 1'
#
loop_
_entity.id
_entity.type
_entity.pdbx_description
1 polymer ?
#
loop_
_entity_poly.entity_id
_entity_poly.type
_entity_poly.pdbx_seq_one_letter_code
_entity_poly.pdbx_strand_id
1 'polypeptide(L)'
;MFILGVKHIFNRAFRQFISVLLTALLLQNACADGGQRSAPATESTPPKLALARIYQPVDDLTAYWVSEKLDGVRAYWNGKQLLSRSGRVYHAPAWFVRDFPTRTLDGELWISRGRFEQLVSTVRKHYPVDIEWKQVKYMVFDLPDSPAVFDIRLIELHQLLEKINNPFIELIKQFRVESHQALM
;
A
#
# COMPACT_ATOMS: atom_id res chain seq x y z
N MET A 1 1.47 19.12 3.64
CA MET A 1 2.62 18.31 4.07
C MET A 1 2.10 17.08 4.83
N PHE A 2 2.70 15.90 4.63
CA PHE A 2 2.44 14.73 5.46
C PHE A 2 3.72 14.38 6.23
N ILE A 3 3.58 13.99 7.49
CA ILE A 3 4.72 13.64 8.35
C ILE A 3 4.57 12.16 8.70
N LEU A 4 5.59 11.37 8.36
CA LEU A 4 5.64 9.91 8.48
C LEU A 4 6.75 9.50 9.46
N GLY A 5 6.38 8.90 10.60
CA GLY A 5 7.30 8.35 11.65
C GLY A 5 8.13 9.42 12.38
N VAL A 6 8.54 9.33 13.66
CA VAL A 6 9.07 8.18 14.44
C VAL A 6 8.60 8.21 15.92
N LYS A 7 8.37 7.04 16.55
CA LYS A 7 8.44 6.89 18.03
C LYS A 7 9.70 6.11 18.39
N HIS A 8 10.73 6.82 18.86
CA HIS A 8 11.77 6.19 19.67
C HIS A 8 11.20 5.92 21.06
N ILE A 9 10.81 4.66 21.31
CA ILE A 9 10.85 4.11 22.66
C ILE A 9 11.53 2.75 22.52
N PHE A 10 12.77 2.68 22.99
CA PHE A 10 13.45 1.43 23.30
C PHE A 10 12.48 0.55 24.11
N ASN A 11 12.12 -0.63 23.61
CA ASN A 11 11.74 -1.69 24.54
C ASN A 11 12.19 -3.06 24.04
N ARG A 12 13.01 -3.69 24.88
CA ARG A 12 13.53 -5.04 24.73
C ARG A 12 12.38 -6.05 24.81
N ALA A 13 12.62 -7.19 24.14
CA ALA A 13 11.96 -8.47 24.36
C ALA A 13 10.51 -8.62 23.84
N PHE A 14 10.32 -9.49 22.85
CA PHE A 14 9.65 -10.77 23.13
C PHE A 14 9.94 -11.79 22.02
N ARG A 15 10.49 -12.93 22.44
CA ARG A 15 10.82 -14.11 21.64
C ARG A 15 9.57 -14.96 21.42
N GLN A 16 9.57 -15.64 20.26
CA GLN A 16 9.11 -17.01 19.97
C GLN A 16 7.68 -17.40 20.39
N PHE A 17 6.91 -17.98 19.46
CA PHE A 17 6.34 -19.33 19.64
C PHE A 17 5.98 -19.96 18.29
N ILE A 18 6.54 -21.15 18.06
CA ILE A 18 6.23 -22.13 17.01
C ILE A 18 5.24 -23.14 17.61
N SER A 19 4.22 -23.58 16.86
CA SER A 19 3.58 -24.91 16.94
C SER A 19 2.51 -25.00 15.82
N VAL A 20 2.67 -25.74 14.72
CA VAL A 20 2.67 -27.21 14.49
C VAL A 20 1.26 -27.87 14.57
N LEU A 21 0.87 -28.38 13.38
CA LEU A 21 -0.05 -29.48 13.01
C LEU A 21 -1.53 -29.49 13.45
N LEU A 22 -2.43 -29.78 12.51
CA LEU A 22 -2.94 -31.14 12.30
C LEU A 22 -3.78 -31.28 11.01
N THR A 23 -3.53 -32.37 10.29
CA THR A 23 -4.25 -32.90 9.12
C THR A 23 -5.49 -33.71 9.54
N ALA A 24 -6.54 -33.69 8.72
CA ALA A 24 -7.55 -34.74 8.65
C ALA A 24 -8.15 -34.82 7.22
N LEU A 25 -8.44 -36.04 6.78
CA LEU A 25 -8.58 -36.53 5.40
C LEU A 25 -10.00 -37.06 5.13
N LEU A 26 -10.51 -36.81 3.90
CA LEU A 26 -11.52 -37.52 3.08
C LEU A 26 -12.92 -37.89 3.65
N LEU A 27 -14.01 -37.51 2.93
CA LEU A 27 -14.66 -38.34 1.90
C LEU A 27 -15.85 -37.61 1.22
N GLN A 28 -16.25 -38.17 0.08
CA GLN A 28 -16.99 -37.61 -1.05
C GLN A 28 -18.51 -37.48 -0.84
N ASN A 29 -19.16 -36.60 -1.63
CA ASN A 29 -20.38 -36.93 -2.36
C ASN A 29 -20.62 -35.94 -3.51
N ALA A 30 -20.87 -36.50 -4.70
CA ALA A 30 -21.26 -35.80 -5.91
C ALA A 30 -22.79 -35.73 -6.01
N CYS A 31 -23.34 -34.55 -6.25
CA CYS A 31 -24.62 -34.34 -6.90
C CYS A 31 -24.47 -33.13 -7.83
N ALA A 32 -24.69 -33.36 -9.12
CA ALA A 32 -24.77 -32.34 -10.13
C ALA A 32 -26.15 -31.68 -10.05
N ASP A 33 -26.19 -30.35 -9.93
CA ASP A 33 -27.35 -29.57 -10.31
C ASP A 33 -26.89 -28.28 -10.99
N GLY A 34 -27.49 -28.02 -12.14
CA GLY A 34 -27.20 -26.91 -13.03
C GLY A 34 -27.88 -25.65 -12.52
N GLY A 35 -27.10 -24.77 -11.89
CA GLY A 35 -27.52 -23.42 -11.54
C GLY A 35 -26.36 -22.47 -11.73
N GLN A 36 -26.57 -21.43 -12.53
CA GLN A 36 -25.56 -20.41 -12.84
C GLN A 36 -24.94 -19.85 -11.56
N ARG A 37 -23.69 -20.26 -11.26
CA ARG A 37 -22.89 -19.66 -10.20
C ARG A 37 -22.36 -18.33 -10.73
N SER A 38 -23.01 -17.25 -10.35
CA SER A 38 -22.33 -15.95 -10.27
C SER A 38 -21.08 -16.16 -9.42
N ALA A 39 -19.91 -15.86 -10.00
CA ALA A 39 -18.65 -15.96 -9.28
C ALA A 39 -18.75 -15.09 -8.00
N PRO A 40 -18.39 -15.62 -6.82
CA PRO A 40 -18.36 -14.80 -5.62
C PRO A 40 -17.37 -13.66 -5.86
N ALA A 41 -17.81 -12.42 -5.67
CA ALA A 41 -16.90 -11.30 -5.55
C ALA A 41 -15.92 -11.68 -4.43
N THR A 42 -14.63 -11.83 -4.77
CA THR A 42 -13.59 -12.15 -3.81
C THR A 42 -13.49 -10.98 -2.82
N GLU A 43 -14.24 -11.06 -1.73
CA GLU A 43 -14.13 -10.12 -0.62
C GLU A 43 -12.80 -10.42 0.10
N SER A 44 -11.75 -9.72 -0.32
CA SER A 44 -10.47 -9.76 0.38
C SER A 44 -10.58 -9.03 1.71
N THR A 45 -10.01 -9.61 2.77
CA THR A 45 -9.95 -9.00 4.09
C THR A 45 -9.33 -7.60 4.02
N PRO A 46 -9.93 -6.57 4.65
CA PRO A 46 -9.38 -5.21 4.64
C PRO A 46 -7.95 -5.18 5.18
N PRO A 47 -7.04 -4.41 4.54
CA PRO A 47 -5.66 -4.33 4.98
C PRO A 47 -5.57 -3.60 6.33
N LYS A 48 -4.76 -4.13 7.25
CA LYS A 48 -4.46 -3.48 8.53
C LYS A 48 -3.39 -2.41 8.33
N LEU A 49 -3.81 -1.23 7.89
CA LEU A 49 -2.90 -0.14 7.57
C LEU A 49 -2.77 0.89 8.69
N ALA A 50 -1.58 1.48 8.83
CA ALA A 50 -1.35 2.60 9.74
C ALA A 50 -2.22 3.80 9.34
N LEU A 51 -2.90 4.41 10.31
CA LEU A 51 -3.65 5.64 10.10
C LEU A 51 -2.78 6.84 10.43
N ALA A 52 -2.83 7.85 9.56
CA ALA A 52 -2.20 9.13 9.85
C ALA A 52 -2.93 9.83 11.01
N ARG A 53 -2.15 10.51 11.84
CA ARG A 53 -2.66 11.38 12.90
C ARG A 53 -2.49 12.84 12.47
N ILE A 54 -3.34 13.72 12.99
CA ILE A 54 -3.18 15.16 12.81
C ILE A 54 -1.84 15.56 13.44
N TYR A 55 -1.03 16.32 12.71
CA TYR A 55 0.25 16.81 13.21
C TYR A 55 0.04 17.66 14.46
N GLN A 56 0.86 17.41 15.48
CA GLN A 56 1.03 18.28 16.64
C GLN A 56 2.47 18.77 16.61
N PRO A 57 2.73 20.05 16.91
CA PRO A 57 4.09 20.55 17.05
C PRO A 57 4.93 19.63 17.94
N VAL A 58 6.12 19.28 17.45
CA VAL A 58 7.11 18.47 18.18
C VAL A 58 8.39 19.27 18.31
N ASP A 59 9.12 19.04 19.42
CA ASP A 59 10.36 19.75 19.71
C ASP A 59 11.49 19.38 18.76
N ASP A 60 11.51 18.13 18.29
CA ASP A 60 12.51 17.62 17.36
C ASP A 60 11.87 17.05 16.09
N LEU A 61 11.90 17.86 15.02
CA LEU A 61 11.45 17.47 13.68
C LEU A 61 12.49 16.64 12.92
N THR A 62 13.75 16.65 13.33
CA THR A 62 14.81 15.87 12.66
C THR A 62 14.59 14.38 12.84
N ALA A 63 13.86 13.98 13.89
CA ALA A 63 13.40 12.62 14.11
C ALA A 63 12.28 12.19 13.16
N TYR A 64 11.67 13.07 12.36
CA TYR A 64 10.58 12.75 11.45
C TYR A 64 10.95 12.80 9.96
N TRP A 65 10.36 11.91 9.16
CA TRP A 65 10.41 12.01 7.70
C TRP A 65 9.19 12.77 7.20
N VAL A 66 9.42 13.61 6.19
CA VAL A 66 8.41 14.48 5.59
C VAL A 66 8.26 14.11 4.13
N SER A 67 7.01 14.01 3.69
CA SER A 67 6.66 13.84 2.29
C SER A 67 5.58 14.83 1.87
N GLU A 68 5.47 15.05 0.56
CA GLU A 68 4.29 15.71 0.01
C GLU A 68 3.05 14.91 0.43
N LYS A 69 1.99 15.62 0.83
CA LYS A 69 0.66 15.01 0.94
C LYS A 69 0.03 15.05 -0.43
N LEU A 70 -0.05 13.90 -1.08
CA LEU A 70 -0.77 13.77 -2.33
C LEU A 70 -2.29 13.84 -2.09
N ASP A 71 -3.02 14.21 -3.14
CA ASP A 71 -4.47 14.20 -3.20
C ASP A 71 -4.92 13.14 -4.20
N GLY A 72 -4.72 11.89 -3.81
CA GLY A 72 -5.05 10.69 -4.56
C GLY A 72 -5.90 9.72 -3.75
N VAL A 73 -5.91 8.45 -4.17
CA VAL A 73 -6.65 7.39 -3.46
C VAL A 73 -5.68 6.38 -2.88
N ARG A 74 -5.80 6.13 -1.57
CA ARG A 74 -4.96 5.13 -0.91
C ARG A 74 -5.14 3.76 -1.55
N ALA A 75 -4.02 3.08 -1.79
CA ALA A 75 -3.98 1.75 -2.35
C ALA A 75 -2.94 0.88 -1.65
N TYR A 76 -3.35 -0.32 -1.28
CA TYR A 76 -2.53 -1.35 -0.71
C TYR A 76 -2.25 -2.42 -1.76
N TRP A 77 -0.98 -2.63 -2.06
CA TRP A 77 -0.57 -3.75 -2.88
C TRP A 77 -0.32 -4.97 -1.98
N ASN A 78 -1.03 -6.07 -2.24
CA ASN A 78 -0.95 -7.27 -1.41
C ASN A 78 0.06 -8.32 -1.96
N GLY A 79 0.94 -7.95 -2.89
CA GLY A 79 1.80 -8.87 -3.62
C GLY A 79 1.19 -9.41 -4.93
N LYS A 80 -0.09 -9.10 -5.21
CA LYS A 80 -0.80 -9.57 -6.41
C LYS A 80 -1.73 -8.54 -7.06
N GLN A 81 -2.44 -7.75 -6.24
CA GLN A 81 -3.44 -6.79 -6.71
C GLN A 81 -3.49 -5.57 -5.78
N LEU A 82 -4.01 -4.47 -6.31
CA LEU A 82 -4.23 -3.24 -5.58
C LEU A 82 -5.59 -3.28 -4.89
N LEU A 83 -5.60 -2.98 -3.59
CA LEU A 83 -6.78 -2.95 -2.74
C LEU A 83 -6.97 -1.54 -2.16
N SER A 84 -8.22 -1.08 -2.13
CA SER A 84 -8.61 0.10 -1.37
C SER A 84 -8.53 -0.16 0.14
N ARG A 85 -8.65 0.91 0.94
CA ARG A 85 -8.71 0.82 2.40
C ARG A 85 -9.81 -0.14 2.92
N SER A 86 -10.94 -0.25 2.22
CA SER A 86 -12.04 -1.15 2.61
C SER A 86 -11.88 -2.56 2.03
N GLY A 87 -10.74 -2.90 1.42
CA GLY A 87 -10.49 -4.21 0.82
C GLY A 87 -11.08 -4.41 -0.58
N ARG A 88 -11.69 -3.39 -1.19
CA ARG A 88 -12.16 -3.49 -2.59
C ARG A 88 -10.99 -3.48 -3.55
N VAL A 89 -11.02 -4.34 -4.56
CA VAL A 89 -10.00 -4.42 -5.61
C VAL A 89 -10.09 -3.21 -6.54
N TYR A 90 -8.94 -2.59 -6.85
CA TYR A 90 -8.81 -1.73 -8.01
C TYR A 90 -8.43 -2.58 -9.22
N HIS A 91 -9.25 -2.54 -10.26
CA HIS A 91 -9.03 -3.33 -11.47
C HIS A 91 -7.96 -2.68 -12.35
N ALA A 92 -6.69 -2.68 -11.91
CA ALA A 92 -5.58 -2.15 -12.70
C ALA A 92 -5.28 -3.06 -13.91
N PRO A 93 -4.92 -2.49 -15.08
CA PRO A 93 -4.43 -3.30 -16.19
C PRO A 93 -3.22 -4.16 -15.81
N ALA A 94 -3.09 -5.33 -16.43
CA ALA A 94 -1.97 -6.23 -16.16
C ALA A 94 -0.60 -5.57 -16.42
N TRP A 95 -0.52 -4.70 -17.43
CA TRP A 95 0.71 -3.96 -17.74
C TRP A 95 1.08 -2.94 -16.66
N PHE A 96 0.11 -2.43 -15.89
CA PHE A 96 0.33 -1.42 -14.84
C PHE A 96 1.07 -2.03 -13.66
N VAL A 97 0.63 -3.21 -13.23
CA VAL A 97 1.19 -3.94 -12.07
C VAL A 97 2.28 -4.95 -12.46
N ARG A 98 2.69 -4.98 -13.73
CA ARG A 98 3.74 -5.90 -14.19
C ARG A 98 5.04 -5.62 -13.43
N ASP A 99 5.77 -6.65 -13.04
CA ASP A 99 7.04 -6.54 -12.31
C ASP A 99 6.94 -5.87 -10.93
N PHE A 100 5.73 -5.63 -10.41
CA PHE A 100 5.54 -5.25 -9.01
C PHE A 100 6.05 -6.40 -8.11
N PRO A 101 6.57 -6.09 -6.91
CA PRO A 101 7.18 -7.10 -6.07
C PRO A 101 6.11 -8.00 -5.47
N THR A 102 6.46 -9.21 -5.05
CA THR A 102 5.53 -10.07 -4.29
C THR A 102 5.32 -9.62 -2.84
N ARG A 103 6.11 -8.63 -2.39
CA ARG A 103 5.97 -7.99 -1.07
C ARG A 103 4.78 -7.05 -1.01
N THR A 104 4.27 -6.82 0.19
CA THR A 104 3.15 -5.89 0.38
C THR A 104 3.64 -4.45 0.42
N LEU A 105 2.91 -3.53 -0.19
CA LEU A 105 3.26 -2.10 -0.22
C LEU A 105 2.05 -1.26 0.19
N ASP A 106 2.31 -0.12 0.81
CA ASP A 106 1.30 0.91 1.09
C ASP A 106 1.66 2.20 0.38
N GLY A 107 0.66 2.80 -0.26
CA GLY A 107 0.87 3.90 -1.17
C GLY A 107 -0.42 4.60 -1.57
N GLU A 108 -0.29 5.50 -2.53
CA GLU A 108 -1.39 6.29 -3.08
C GLU A 108 -1.38 6.19 -4.60
N LEU A 109 -2.52 5.86 -5.20
CA LEU A 109 -2.70 6.06 -6.63
C LEU A 109 -2.88 7.55 -6.87
N TRP A 110 -2.17 8.11 -7.85
CA TRP A 110 -2.10 9.54 -8.09
C TRP A 110 -1.86 9.85 -9.57
N ILE A 111 -2.35 10.99 -10.07
CA ILE A 111 -2.11 11.45 -11.45
C ILE A 111 -1.23 12.69 -11.43
N SER A 112 -1.80 13.79 -10.95
CA SER A 112 -1.16 15.08 -10.79
C SER A 112 -2.03 15.96 -9.88
N ARG A 113 -1.51 17.13 -9.49
CA ARG A 113 -2.26 18.09 -8.67
C ARG A 113 -3.54 18.52 -9.39
N GLY A 114 -4.65 18.60 -8.64
CA GLY A 114 -5.95 19.01 -9.17
C GLY A 114 -6.65 17.97 -10.05
N ARG A 115 -6.18 16.72 -10.07
CA ARG A 115 -6.78 15.62 -10.87
C ARG A 115 -7.45 14.53 -10.03
N PHE A 116 -7.80 14.82 -8.77
CA PHE A 116 -8.42 13.85 -7.86
C PHE A 116 -9.70 13.23 -8.43
N GLU A 117 -10.65 14.04 -8.92
CA GLU A 117 -11.91 13.53 -9.49
C GLU A 117 -11.68 12.63 -10.70
N GLN A 118 -10.72 12.98 -11.57
CA GLN A 118 -10.33 12.16 -12.72
C GLN A 118 -9.74 10.82 -12.28
N LEU A 119 -8.87 10.83 -11.28
CA LEU A 119 -8.30 9.61 -10.70
C LEU A 119 -9.41 8.71 -10.13
N VAL A 120 -10.31 9.27 -9.32
CA VAL A 120 -11.43 8.52 -8.71
C VAL A 120 -12.30 7.89 -9.80
N SER A 121 -12.62 8.64 -10.85
CA SER A 121 -13.37 8.13 -12.01
C SER A 121 -12.64 6.98 -12.71
N THR A 122 -11.32 7.07 -12.85
CA THR A 122 -10.46 6.05 -13.50
C THR A 122 -10.44 4.75 -12.69
N VAL A 123 -10.12 4.82 -11.40
CA VAL A 123 -9.84 3.65 -10.54
C VAL A 123 -11.10 2.93 -10.07
N ARG A 124 -12.29 3.56 -10.16
CA ARG A 124 -13.58 2.94 -9.80
C ARG A 124 -14.16 2.04 -10.90
N LYS A 125 -13.63 2.10 -12.11
CA LYS A 125 -14.15 1.30 -13.24
C LYS A 125 -13.84 -0.18 -13.02
N HIS A 126 -14.85 -1.01 -13.26
CA HIS A 126 -14.69 -2.47 -13.22
C HIS A 126 -13.81 -2.97 -14.39
N TYR A 127 -13.96 -2.35 -15.56
CA TYR A 127 -13.11 -2.60 -16.72
C TYR A 127 -12.13 -1.43 -16.88
N PRO A 128 -10.82 -1.64 -16.69
CA PRO A 128 -9.86 -0.55 -16.80
C PRO A 128 -9.76 -0.04 -18.23
N VAL A 129 -9.57 1.28 -18.34
CA VAL A 129 -9.35 1.97 -19.62
C VAL A 129 -7.88 2.35 -19.69
N ASP A 130 -7.14 1.76 -20.63
CA ASP A 130 -5.68 1.87 -20.70
C ASP A 130 -5.17 3.33 -20.78
N ILE A 131 -5.82 4.17 -21.59
CA ILE A 131 -5.41 5.57 -21.77
C ILE A 131 -5.55 6.41 -20.49
N GLU A 132 -6.47 6.03 -19.60
CA GLU A 132 -6.65 6.68 -18.31
C GLU A 132 -5.61 6.20 -17.31
N TRP A 133 -5.40 4.89 -17.23
CA TRP A 133 -4.40 4.28 -16.34
C TRP A 133 -2.96 4.69 -16.67
N LYS A 134 -2.65 5.02 -17.93
CA LYS A 134 -1.32 5.54 -18.32
C LYS A 134 -0.96 6.86 -17.63
N GLN A 135 -1.94 7.57 -17.08
CA GLN A 135 -1.73 8.82 -16.33
C GLN A 135 -1.56 8.57 -14.83
N VAL A 136 -1.90 7.37 -14.35
CA VAL A 136 -1.85 7.01 -12.93
C VAL A 136 -0.44 6.52 -12.59
N LYS A 137 0.01 6.87 -11.39
CA LYS A 137 1.18 6.30 -10.73
C LYS A 137 0.78 5.74 -9.38
N TYR A 138 1.47 4.70 -8.93
CA TYR A 138 1.42 4.19 -7.58
C TYR A 138 2.58 4.76 -6.77
N MET A 139 2.27 5.77 -5.95
CA MET A 139 3.22 6.50 -5.12
C MET A 139 3.33 5.81 -3.77
N VAL A 140 4.34 4.95 -3.63
CA VAL A 140 4.56 4.11 -2.45
C VAL A 140 5.23 4.92 -1.35
N PHE A 141 4.86 4.67 -0.09
CA PHE A 141 5.46 5.37 1.05
C PHE A 141 5.77 4.48 2.26
N ASP A 142 5.27 3.24 2.30
CA ASP A 142 5.58 2.32 3.40
C ASP A 142 5.54 0.84 2.95
N LEU A 143 6.07 0.00 3.82
CA LEU A 143 6.34 -1.41 3.62
C LEU A 143 5.73 -2.21 4.79
N PRO A 144 4.40 -2.43 4.78
CA PRO A 144 3.63 -2.82 5.97
C PRO A 144 3.90 -4.25 6.47
N ASP A 145 4.53 -5.11 5.66
CA ASP A 145 4.96 -6.46 6.08
C ASP A 145 6.27 -6.46 6.88
N SER A 146 7.04 -5.37 6.87
CA SER A 146 8.29 -5.27 7.63
C SER A 146 8.01 -4.89 9.09
N PRO A 147 8.49 -5.66 10.09
CA PRO A 147 8.36 -5.31 11.50
C PRO A 147 9.34 -4.22 11.95
N ALA A 148 10.23 -3.77 11.05
CA ALA A 148 11.27 -2.80 11.37
C ALA A 148 10.71 -1.40 11.61
N VAL A 149 11.53 -0.52 12.22
CA VAL A 149 11.21 0.91 12.35
C VAL A 149 11.20 1.60 10.98
N PHE A 150 10.50 2.73 10.86
CA PHE A 150 10.26 3.39 9.57
C PHE A 150 11.54 3.72 8.80
N ASP A 151 12.61 4.16 9.47
CA ASP A 151 13.92 4.41 8.82
C ASP A 151 14.46 3.19 8.08
N ILE A 152 14.38 2.01 8.71
CA ILE A 152 14.83 0.75 8.11
C ILE A 152 13.88 0.33 6.99
N ARG A 153 12.56 0.49 7.20
CA ARG A 153 11.56 0.19 6.15
C ARG A 153 11.75 1.08 4.92
N LEU A 154 12.11 2.35 5.09
CA LEU A 154 12.37 3.27 3.99
C LEU A 154 13.61 2.84 3.19
N ILE A 155 14.69 2.42 3.86
CA ILE A 155 15.88 1.87 3.20
C ILE A 155 15.53 0.59 2.42
N GLU A 156 14.80 -0.34 3.04
CA GLU A 156 14.33 -1.57 2.36
C GLU A 156 13.47 -1.23 1.13
N LEU A 157 12.58 -0.25 1.27
CA LEU A 157 11.67 0.18 0.21
C LEU A 157 12.44 0.81 -0.97
N HIS A 158 13.43 1.65 -0.69
CA HIS A 158 14.34 2.18 -1.72
C HIS A 158 15.02 1.04 -2.50
N GLN A 159 15.68 0.12 -1.80
CA GLN A 159 16.39 -1.00 -2.41
C GLN A 159 15.47 -1.95 -3.20
N LEU A 160 14.22 -2.09 -2.75
CA LEU A 160 13.21 -2.90 -3.43
C LEU A 160 12.79 -2.24 -4.76
N LEU A 161 12.49 -0.94 -4.74
CA LEU A 161 11.98 -0.22 -5.90
C LEU A 161 13.07 0.05 -6.95
N GLU A 162 14.34 0.22 -6.54
CA GLU A 162 15.47 0.35 -7.48
C GLU A 162 15.64 -0.86 -8.42
N LYS A 163 15.16 -2.03 -8.02
CA LYS A 163 15.25 -3.26 -8.82
C LYS A 163 14.08 -3.45 -9.78
N ILE A 164 13.06 -2.59 -9.69
CA ILE A 164 11.83 -2.71 -10.47
C ILE A 164 11.93 -1.78 -11.68
N ASN A 165 11.81 -2.37 -12.87
CA ASN A 165 11.77 -1.61 -14.12
C ASN A 165 10.32 -1.36 -14.57
N ASN A 166 9.55 -0.62 -13.75
CA ASN A 166 8.18 -0.24 -14.07
C ASN A 166 7.96 1.26 -13.75
N PRO A 167 7.60 2.11 -14.74
CA PRO A 167 7.45 3.55 -14.55
C PRO A 167 6.17 3.97 -13.78
N PHE A 168 5.27 3.03 -13.50
CA PHE A 168 4.00 3.27 -12.84
C PHE A 168 4.06 3.05 -11.32
N ILE A 169 5.22 2.70 -10.78
CA ILE A 169 5.47 2.60 -9.34
C ILE A 169 6.68 3.45 -8.97
N GLU A 170 6.51 4.30 -7.96
CA GLU A 170 7.54 5.24 -7.56
C GLU A 170 7.49 5.43 -6.05
N LEU A 171 8.65 5.61 -5.43
CA LEU A 171 8.74 6.02 -4.03
C LEU A 171 8.37 7.49 -3.92
N ILE A 172 7.43 7.85 -3.06
CA ILE A 172 7.20 9.25 -2.74
C ILE A 172 8.47 9.86 -2.15
N LYS A 173 8.82 11.08 -2.58
CA LYS A 173 9.98 11.78 -2.04
C LYS A 173 9.84 11.96 -0.52
N GLN A 174 10.82 11.45 0.20
CA GLN A 174 10.99 11.62 1.64
C GLN A 174 12.19 12.54 1.91
N PHE A 175 12.05 13.47 2.85
CA PHE A 175 13.14 14.36 3.27
C PHE A 175 13.01 14.71 4.76
N ARG A 176 14.09 15.25 5.33
CA ARG A 176 14.12 15.77 6.72
C ARG A 176 13.98 17.28 6.70
N VAL A 177 13.42 17.84 7.76
CA VAL A 177 13.35 19.28 8.01
C VAL A 177 13.91 19.58 9.40
N GLU A 178 14.59 20.72 9.53
CA GLU A 178 15.26 21.10 10.78
C GLU A 178 14.38 21.96 11.69
N SER A 179 13.33 22.57 11.15
CA SER A 179 12.48 23.49 11.92
C SER A 179 11.04 23.52 11.42
N HIS A 180 10.14 23.98 12.28
CA HIS A 180 8.75 24.15 11.93
C HIS A 180 8.53 25.23 10.87
N GLN A 181 9.39 26.26 10.83
CA GLN A 181 9.35 27.28 9.80
C GLN A 181 9.61 26.70 8.40
N ALA A 182 10.42 25.65 8.30
CA ALA A 182 10.66 24.94 7.04
C ALA A 182 9.49 24.03 6.60
N LEU A 183 8.44 23.89 7.42
CA LEU A 183 7.22 23.15 7.07
C LEU A 183 6.11 24.02 6.46
N MET A 184 6.19 25.35 6.60
CA MET A 184 5.22 26.33 6.09
C MET A 184 5.55 26.73 4.66
#